data_AF-A0A2E7EX17-F1
#
_entry.id   AF-A0A2E7EX17-F1
#
_cell.length_a   1.000
_cell.length_b   1.000
_cell.length_c   1.000
_cell.angle_alpha   90.00
_cell.angle_beta   90.00
_cell.angle_gamma   90.00
#
_symmetry.space_group_name_H-M   'P 1'
#
loop_
_entity.id
_entity.type
_entity.pdbx_description
1 polymer ?
#
loop_
_entity_poly.entity_id
_entity_poly.type
_entity_poly.pdbx_seq_one_letter_code
_entity_poly.pdbx_strand_id
1 'polypeptide(L)'
;MTKEIKRLPVKKGAEEINQGNLFVDKETEIQGIGMGVLNDGTPFLHQRGLAALCGVENAHIGTISSQWNEEIQKPRVSAVKSLLAKRGITVNNPHIECKHGGRTIFAYPDHVCLAILEYYAFEAGANVKQEAIQNFRTLAGQALRDFIYRQVGYDPTGNDRFAKWHERIELNHQSAPHGYFSVFNEAHTVIYELIMAGAEINEKMVPDISIGIAWSKYWNDNGLDANYGKRDKFPHQYPDDHPQSKSNPQIANCYPIEALGAYRLWLQEEYIEGGKFANYLKTKTKDGLPPSVWSAP
;
A
#
# COMPACT_ATOMS: atom_id res chain seq x y z
N MET A 1 14.98 -34.82 -35.73
CA MET A 1 15.63 -33.71 -34.99
C MET A 1 14.76 -33.36 -33.80
N THR A 2 15.13 -33.90 -32.65
CA THR A 2 14.45 -33.78 -31.36
C THR A 2 14.87 -32.46 -30.70
N LYS A 3 13.92 -31.56 -30.42
CA LYS A 3 14.18 -30.33 -29.66
C LYS A 3 14.18 -30.69 -28.16
N GLU A 4 15.36 -30.81 -27.58
CA GLU A 4 15.54 -30.93 -26.13
C GLU A 4 15.17 -29.63 -25.41
N ILE A 5 14.36 -29.74 -24.35
CA ILE A 5 14.06 -28.65 -23.42
C ILE A 5 15.26 -28.52 -22.48
N LYS A 6 16.17 -27.58 -22.77
CA LYS A 6 17.28 -27.23 -21.86
C LYS A 6 16.77 -26.24 -20.80
N ARG A 7 16.57 -26.78 -19.60
CA ARG A 7 16.31 -26.11 -18.30
C ARG A 7 14.82 -26.01 -17.91
N LEU A 8 14.47 -26.80 -16.90
CA LEU A 8 13.34 -26.55 -16.01
C LEU A 8 13.64 -25.28 -15.18
N PRO A 9 12.64 -24.43 -14.87
CA PRO A 9 12.84 -23.30 -13.97
C PRO A 9 13.30 -23.81 -12.60
N VAL A 10 14.34 -23.16 -12.06
CA VAL A 10 14.87 -23.42 -10.73
C VAL A 10 13.72 -23.25 -9.74
N LYS A 11 13.48 -24.28 -8.92
CA LYS A 11 12.59 -24.23 -7.77
C LYS A 11 13.10 -23.08 -6.89
N LYS A 12 12.43 -21.92 -6.89
CA LYS A 12 12.73 -20.83 -5.94
C LYS A 12 12.64 -21.46 -4.55
N GLY A 13 13.79 -21.57 -3.87
CA GLY A 13 13.82 -21.85 -2.44
C GLY A 13 12.99 -20.78 -1.73
N ALA A 14 12.41 -21.14 -0.58
CA ALA A 14 11.69 -20.20 0.26
C ALA A 14 12.54 -18.94 0.44
N GLU A 15 12.12 -17.84 -0.21
CA GLU A 15 12.72 -16.54 0.00
C GLU A 15 12.41 -16.18 1.45
N GLU A 16 13.45 -16.05 2.27
CA GLU A 16 13.35 -15.32 3.53
C GLU A 16 12.86 -13.92 3.16
N ILE A 17 11.61 -13.64 3.54
CA ILE A 17 10.97 -12.34 3.39
C ILE A 17 11.80 -11.37 4.25
N ASN A 18 12.67 -10.61 3.60
CA ASN A 18 13.42 -9.54 4.23
C ASN A 18 12.40 -8.44 4.56
N GLN A 19 11.87 -8.47 5.79
CA GLN A 19 10.85 -7.53 6.26
C GLN A 19 11.43 -6.11 6.18
N GLY A 20 10.98 -5.33 5.20
CA GLY A 20 11.10 -3.87 5.23
C GLY A 20 10.42 -3.32 6.50
N ASN A 21 10.60 -2.04 6.79
CA ASN A 21 9.92 -1.39 7.92
C ASN A 21 8.39 -1.52 7.76
N LEU A 22 7.78 -2.47 8.47
CA LEU A 22 6.33 -2.66 8.49
C LEU A 22 5.69 -1.56 9.33
N PHE A 23 4.67 -0.91 8.78
CA PHE A 23 3.87 0.11 9.47
C PHE A 23 2.38 -0.12 9.24
N VAL A 24 1.57 0.49 10.11
CA VAL A 24 0.12 0.42 10.01
C VAL A 24 -0.37 1.31 8.88
N ASP A 25 -0.98 0.69 7.86
CA ASP A 25 -1.57 1.35 6.69
C ASP A 25 -2.99 1.83 7.02
N LYS A 26 -3.86 0.90 7.44
CA LYS A 26 -5.22 1.20 7.88
C LYS A 26 -5.48 0.64 9.27
N GLU A 27 -6.23 1.37 10.08
CA GLU A 27 -6.59 0.98 11.44
C GLU A 27 -8.00 1.47 11.79
N THR A 28 -8.72 0.70 12.59
CA THR A 28 -9.99 1.12 13.21
C THR A 28 -10.19 0.39 14.54
N GLU A 29 -11.11 0.91 15.37
CA GLU A 29 -11.57 0.25 16.58
C GLU A 29 -13.09 0.15 16.55
N ILE A 30 -13.62 -1.07 16.49
CA ILE A 30 -15.07 -1.33 16.44
C ILE A 30 -15.45 -2.10 17.71
N GLN A 31 -16.34 -1.53 18.52
CA GLN A 31 -16.81 -2.14 19.77
C GLN A 31 -15.67 -2.58 20.71
N GLY A 32 -14.59 -1.80 20.78
CA GLY A 32 -13.42 -2.13 21.61
C GLY A 32 -12.45 -3.14 20.99
N ILE A 33 -12.72 -3.61 19.77
CA ILE A 33 -11.82 -4.49 19.02
C ILE A 33 -10.99 -3.63 18.06
N GLY A 34 -9.77 -3.32 18.48
CA GLY A 34 -8.78 -2.65 17.63
C GLY A 34 -8.22 -3.62 16.58
N MET A 35 -8.27 -3.22 15.31
CA MET A 35 -7.84 -4.01 14.16
C MET A 35 -7.23 -3.14 13.07
N GLY A 36 -6.42 -3.73 12.21
CA GLY A 36 -5.74 -3.00 11.15
C GLY A 36 -5.17 -3.88 10.06
N VAL A 37 -4.54 -3.21 9.09
CA VAL A 37 -3.78 -3.81 8.00
C VAL A 37 -2.42 -3.12 7.93
N LEU A 38 -1.35 -3.89 7.81
CA LEU A 38 0.00 -3.37 7.60
C LEU A 38 0.19 -2.99 6.12
N ASN A 39 1.21 -2.20 5.82
CA ASN A 39 1.53 -1.75 4.46
C ASN A 39 1.89 -2.87 3.46
N ASP A 40 2.11 -4.10 3.94
CA ASP A 40 2.28 -5.30 3.10
C ASP A 40 0.96 -6.08 2.88
N GLY A 41 -0.15 -5.57 3.41
CA GLY A 41 -1.48 -6.20 3.35
C GLY A 41 -1.77 -7.19 4.48
N THR A 42 -0.85 -7.38 5.44
CA THR A 42 -1.07 -8.29 6.58
C THR A 42 -2.16 -7.75 7.50
N PRO A 43 -3.31 -8.45 7.65
CA PRO A 43 -4.36 -8.08 8.59
C PRO A 43 -3.96 -8.47 10.02
N PHE A 44 -4.32 -7.64 10.99
CA PHE A 44 -3.97 -7.88 12.39
C PHE A 44 -5.04 -7.38 13.37
N LEU A 45 -4.99 -7.91 14.60
CA LEU A 45 -5.67 -7.34 15.75
C LEU A 45 -4.65 -6.74 16.73
N HIS A 46 -5.09 -5.73 17.46
CA HIS A 46 -4.36 -5.24 18.62
C HIS A 46 -4.41 -6.24 19.76
N GLN A 47 -3.44 -6.19 20.66
CA GLN A 47 -3.48 -7.01 21.89
C GLN A 47 -4.80 -6.88 22.66
N ARG A 48 -5.34 -5.65 22.77
CA ARG A 48 -6.64 -5.39 23.43
C ARG A 48 -7.81 -5.97 22.65
N GLY A 49 -7.81 -5.80 21.32
CA GLY A 49 -8.86 -6.35 20.47
C GLY A 49 -8.88 -7.87 20.45
N LEU A 50 -7.70 -8.51 20.40
CA LEU A 50 -7.58 -9.96 20.50
C LEU A 50 -8.04 -10.49 21.89
N ALA A 51 -7.72 -9.76 22.96
CA ALA A 51 -8.17 -10.12 24.30
C ALA A 51 -9.70 -10.07 24.43
N ALA A 52 -10.31 -8.99 23.92
CA ALA A 52 -11.77 -8.85 23.84
C ALA A 52 -12.38 -9.99 23.01
N LEU A 53 -11.83 -10.28 21.83
CA LEU A 53 -12.32 -11.35 20.96
C LEU A 53 -12.27 -12.74 21.64
N CYS A 54 -11.29 -12.97 22.52
CA CYS A 54 -11.15 -14.22 23.27
C CYS A 54 -11.96 -14.25 24.58
N GLY A 55 -12.53 -13.13 25.03
CA GLY A 55 -13.16 -13.01 26.34
C GLY A 55 -12.19 -13.20 27.51
N VAL A 56 -10.97 -12.64 27.39
CA VAL A 56 -9.91 -12.72 28.41
C VAL A 56 -9.33 -11.34 28.71
N GLU A 57 -8.66 -11.23 29.86
CA GLU A 57 -7.91 -10.02 30.19
C GLU A 57 -6.73 -9.79 29.25
N ASN A 58 -6.43 -8.51 28.97
CA ASN A 58 -5.32 -8.13 28.09
C ASN A 58 -3.96 -8.69 28.54
N ALA A 59 -3.75 -8.83 29.85
CA ALA A 59 -2.56 -9.41 30.44
C ALA A 59 -2.32 -10.86 29.97
N HIS A 60 -3.38 -11.64 29.70
CA HIS A 60 -3.22 -13.00 29.22
C HIS A 60 -2.60 -13.05 27.83
N ILE A 61 -3.02 -12.17 26.91
CA ILE A 61 -2.42 -12.05 25.57
C ILE A 61 -0.99 -11.54 25.68
N GLY A 62 -0.77 -10.49 26.49
CA GLY A 62 0.58 -9.97 26.75
C GLY A 62 1.53 -11.04 27.29
N THR A 63 1.03 -11.95 28.14
CA THR A 63 1.84 -13.05 28.69
C THR A 63 2.17 -14.11 27.63
N ILE A 64 1.27 -14.42 26.68
CA ILE A 64 1.60 -15.30 25.53
C ILE A 64 2.78 -14.70 24.77
N SER A 65 2.74 -13.37 24.58
CA SER A 65 3.79 -12.65 23.88
C SER A 65 5.13 -12.64 24.62
N SER A 66 5.14 -12.27 25.90
CA SER A 66 6.38 -12.21 26.68
C SER A 66 7.04 -13.58 26.84
N GLN A 67 6.25 -14.66 26.85
CA GLN A 67 6.73 -16.02 27.02
C GLN A 67 7.04 -16.74 25.70
N TRP A 68 6.84 -16.08 24.55
CA TRP A 68 6.90 -16.74 23.23
C TRP A 68 8.24 -17.43 22.96
N ASN A 69 9.34 -16.81 23.40
CA ASN A 69 10.71 -17.25 23.13
C ASN A 69 11.43 -17.79 24.39
N GLU A 70 10.69 -18.13 25.45
CA GLU A 70 11.31 -18.78 26.62
C GLU A 70 11.89 -20.16 26.25
N GLU A 71 13.03 -20.50 26.84
CA GLU A 71 13.68 -21.81 26.67
C GLU A 71 12.76 -22.96 27.11
N ILE A 72 12.10 -22.78 28.27
CA ILE A 72 11.13 -23.73 28.80
C ILE A 72 9.72 -23.26 28.42
N GLN A 73 9.21 -23.81 27.32
CA GLN A 73 7.92 -23.42 26.77
C GLN A 73 6.76 -23.78 27.70
N LYS A 74 5.94 -22.79 28.03
CA LYS A 74 4.73 -22.97 28.84
C LYS A 74 3.65 -23.70 28.03
N PRO A 75 2.81 -24.54 28.68
CA PRO A 75 1.79 -25.35 27.97
C PRO A 75 0.91 -24.54 27.01
N ARG A 76 0.47 -23.34 27.42
CA ARG A 76 -0.32 -22.43 26.58
C ARG A 76 0.41 -21.99 25.31
N VAL A 77 1.68 -21.58 25.42
CA VAL A 77 2.47 -21.13 24.27
C VAL A 77 2.72 -22.30 23.33
N SER A 78 3.07 -23.48 23.88
CA SER A 78 3.22 -24.72 23.11
C SER A 78 1.94 -25.10 22.36
N ALA A 79 0.77 -24.97 22.99
CA ALA A 79 -0.52 -25.23 22.35
C ALA A 79 -0.78 -24.29 21.18
N VAL A 80 -0.61 -22.97 21.37
CA VAL A 80 -0.77 -21.98 20.29
C VAL A 80 0.21 -22.23 19.14
N LYS A 81 1.49 -22.50 19.44
CA LYS A 81 2.49 -22.86 18.42
C LYS A 81 2.12 -24.15 17.69
N SER A 82 1.57 -25.14 18.39
CA SER A 82 1.10 -26.39 17.78
C SER A 82 -0.10 -26.15 16.85
N LEU A 83 -1.02 -25.27 17.21
CA LEU A 83 -2.16 -24.87 16.35
C LEU A 83 -1.69 -24.14 15.08
N LEU A 84 -0.68 -23.30 15.17
CA LEU A 84 -0.02 -22.69 14.01
C LEU A 84 0.69 -23.74 13.14
N ALA A 85 1.44 -24.65 13.77
CA ALA A 85 2.17 -25.70 13.07
C ALA A 85 1.24 -26.67 12.32
N LYS A 86 0.07 -27.01 12.90
CA LYS A 86 -0.98 -27.80 12.22
C LYS A 86 -1.46 -27.16 10.91
N ARG A 87 -1.32 -25.84 10.78
CA ARG A 87 -1.65 -25.06 9.57
C ARG A 87 -0.43 -24.82 8.65
N GLY A 88 0.73 -25.40 8.97
CA GLY A 88 1.97 -25.19 8.24
C GLY A 88 2.59 -23.80 8.47
N ILE A 89 2.23 -23.12 9.56
CA ILE A 89 2.68 -21.76 9.87
C ILE A 89 3.65 -21.80 11.05
N THR A 90 4.77 -21.12 10.90
CA THR A 90 5.74 -20.89 11.98
C THR A 90 6.04 -19.40 12.05
N VAL A 91 6.03 -18.84 13.27
CA VAL A 91 6.34 -17.42 13.49
C VAL A 91 7.36 -17.27 14.62
N ASN A 92 8.32 -16.37 14.42
CA ASN A 92 9.36 -16.08 15.40
C ASN A 92 8.82 -15.27 16.58
N ASN A 93 7.85 -14.38 16.33
CA ASN A 93 7.16 -13.59 17.34
C ASN A 93 5.64 -13.64 17.07
N PRO A 94 4.79 -13.54 18.10
CA PRO A 94 3.34 -13.62 17.91
C PRO A 94 2.73 -12.29 17.43
N HIS A 95 3.51 -11.21 17.46
CA HIS A 95 3.10 -9.89 17.00
C HIS A 95 4.26 -9.18 16.30
N ILE A 96 3.92 -8.12 15.58
CA ILE A 96 4.83 -7.16 14.97
C ILE A 96 4.67 -5.84 15.72
N GLU A 97 5.78 -5.23 16.14
CA GLU A 97 5.76 -3.91 16.78
C GLU A 97 5.78 -2.81 15.72
N CYS A 98 4.75 -1.99 15.68
CA CYS A 98 4.66 -0.85 14.76
C CYS A 98 4.48 0.45 15.55
N LYS A 99 5.18 1.52 15.15
CA LYS A 99 4.92 2.87 15.65
C LYS A 99 3.88 3.55 14.78
N HIS A 100 2.75 3.97 15.35
CA HIS A 100 1.71 4.68 14.62
C HIS A 100 1.14 5.78 15.53
N GLY A 101 1.12 7.04 15.09
CA GLY A 101 0.58 8.15 15.89
C GLY A 101 1.26 8.36 17.25
N GLY A 102 2.57 8.09 17.37
CA GLY A 102 3.33 8.24 18.62
C GLY A 102 3.11 7.13 19.66
N ARG A 103 2.23 6.15 19.38
CA ARG A 103 2.04 4.94 20.20
C ARG A 103 2.69 3.72 19.54
N THR A 104 3.14 2.77 20.37
CA THR A 104 3.54 1.44 19.92
C THR A 104 2.29 0.55 19.85
N ILE A 105 2.09 -0.08 18.70
CA ILE A 105 1.03 -1.04 18.45
C ILE A 105 1.68 -2.42 18.37
N PHE A 106 1.14 -3.36 19.15
CA PHE A 106 1.44 -4.78 19.04
C PHE A 106 0.43 -5.41 18.08
N ALA A 107 0.82 -5.53 16.81
CA ALA A 107 -0.01 -6.04 15.73
C ALA A 107 0.11 -7.58 15.67
N TYR A 108 -0.91 -8.30 16.15
CA TYR A 108 -0.97 -9.75 16.07
C TYR A 108 -1.57 -10.16 14.72
N PRO A 109 -0.82 -10.79 13.81
CA PRO A 109 -1.35 -11.20 12.51
C PRO A 109 -2.58 -12.12 12.64
N ASP A 110 -3.48 -12.08 11.67
CA ASP A 110 -4.73 -12.86 11.63
C ASP A 110 -4.55 -14.35 11.99
N HIS A 111 -3.52 -15.01 11.45
CA HIS A 111 -3.24 -16.41 11.71
C HIS A 111 -2.83 -16.68 13.16
N VAL A 112 -2.09 -15.75 13.80
CA VAL A 112 -1.76 -15.82 15.23
C VAL A 112 -3.02 -15.55 16.06
N CYS A 113 -3.82 -14.56 15.67
CA CYS A 113 -5.11 -14.27 16.31
C CYS A 113 -6.02 -15.49 16.31
N LEU A 114 -6.15 -16.18 15.17
CA LEU A 114 -6.97 -17.39 15.06
C LEU A 114 -6.45 -18.53 15.92
N ALA A 115 -5.14 -18.76 15.99
CA ALA A 115 -4.57 -19.80 16.84
C ALA A 115 -4.80 -19.51 18.34
N ILE A 116 -4.67 -18.25 18.76
CA ILE A 116 -4.94 -17.84 20.15
C ILE A 116 -6.44 -17.94 20.46
N LEU A 117 -7.30 -17.52 19.54
CA LEU A 117 -8.76 -17.62 19.68
C LEU A 117 -9.21 -19.09 19.79
N GLU A 118 -8.67 -19.96 18.93
CA GLU A 118 -8.93 -21.40 18.96
C GLU A 118 -8.48 -22.04 20.28
N TYR A 119 -7.30 -21.66 20.78
CA TYR A 119 -6.82 -22.13 22.08
C TYR A 119 -7.83 -21.79 23.20
N TYR A 120 -8.27 -20.54 23.29
CA TYR A 120 -9.27 -20.14 24.30
C TYR A 120 -10.67 -20.70 24.02
N ALA A 121 -10.97 -21.11 22.79
CA ALA A 121 -12.21 -21.78 22.46
C ALA A 121 -12.22 -23.27 22.87
N PHE A 122 -11.10 -23.99 22.74
CA PHE A 122 -11.12 -25.46 22.85
C PHE A 122 -9.99 -26.10 23.66
N GLU A 123 -8.79 -25.49 23.73
CA GLU A 123 -7.60 -26.13 24.32
C GLU A 123 -7.15 -25.51 25.66
N ALA A 124 -7.83 -24.47 26.16
CA ALA A 124 -7.46 -23.75 27.38
C ALA A 124 -7.88 -24.43 28.71
N GLY A 125 -8.41 -25.67 28.66
CA GLY A 125 -8.88 -26.41 29.83
C GLY A 125 -9.94 -25.64 30.62
N ALA A 126 -9.73 -25.44 31.93
CA ALA A 126 -10.64 -24.66 32.78
C ALA A 126 -10.78 -23.18 32.35
N ASN A 127 -9.87 -22.67 31.51
CA ASN A 127 -9.91 -21.31 30.99
C ASN A 127 -10.57 -21.17 29.61
N VAL A 128 -11.23 -22.23 29.11
CA VAL A 128 -12.06 -22.12 27.90
C VAL A 128 -13.14 -21.06 28.08
N LYS A 129 -13.31 -20.19 27.08
CA LYS A 129 -14.24 -19.07 27.10
C LYS A 129 -15.38 -19.26 26.11
N GLN A 130 -16.61 -19.07 26.58
CA GLN A 130 -17.80 -19.14 25.73
C GLN A 130 -17.77 -18.08 24.61
N GLU A 131 -17.25 -16.89 24.91
CA GLU A 131 -17.04 -15.83 23.94
C GLU A 131 -16.07 -16.25 22.83
N ALA A 132 -14.92 -16.86 23.19
CA ALA A 132 -13.98 -17.40 22.21
C ALA A 132 -14.60 -18.48 21.33
N ILE A 133 -15.44 -19.38 21.90
CA ILE A 133 -16.14 -20.41 21.12
C ILE A 133 -17.08 -19.78 20.07
N GLN A 134 -17.88 -18.79 20.48
CA GLN A 134 -18.83 -18.12 19.59
C GLN A 134 -18.11 -17.35 18.49
N ASN A 135 -17.08 -16.58 18.85
CA ASN A 135 -16.30 -15.81 17.89
C ASN A 135 -15.51 -16.71 16.94
N PHE A 136 -14.95 -17.83 17.43
CA PHE A 136 -14.25 -18.78 16.56
C PHE A 136 -15.18 -19.40 15.52
N ARG A 137 -16.41 -19.78 15.89
CA ARG A 137 -17.39 -20.32 14.94
C ARG A 137 -17.74 -19.33 13.82
N THR A 138 -17.72 -18.03 14.13
CA THR A 138 -18.04 -16.97 13.17
C THR A 138 -16.83 -16.58 12.31
N LEU A 139 -15.62 -16.59 12.88
CA LEU A 139 -14.44 -15.96 12.29
C LEU A 139 -13.35 -16.95 11.83
N ALA A 140 -13.54 -18.26 12.01
CA ALA A 140 -12.56 -19.26 11.59
C ALA A 140 -12.31 -19.25 10.06
N GLY A 141 -11.15 -19.77 9.67
CA GLY A 141 -10.72 -19.80 8.26
C GLY A 141 -10.35 -18.41 7.74
N GLN A 142 -10.85 -18.04 6.56
CA GLN A 142 -10.60 -16.71 5.97
C GLN A 142 -11.53 -15.62 6.53
N ALA A 143 -12.55 -15.99 7.32
CA ALA A 143 -13.56 -15.04 7.78
C ALA A 143 -13.00 -13.92 8.67
N LEU A 144 -12.01 -14.18 9.54
CA LEU A 144 -11.36 -13.12 10.32
C LEU A 144 -10.64 -12.10 9.42
N ARG A 145 -9.91 -12.59 8.41
CA ARG A 145 -9.19 -11.74 7.44
C ARG A 145 -10.18 -10.86 6.68
N ASP A 146 -11.20 -11.47 6.10
CA ASP A 146 -12.21 -10.76 5.32
C ASP A 146 -13.01 -9.77 6.18
N PHE A 147 -13.24 -10.13 7.44
CA PHE A 147 -13.84 -9.24 8.42
C PHE A 147 -12.96 -8.00 8.65
N ILE A 148 -11.67 -8.19 8.96
CA ILE A 148 -10.75 -7.07 9.19
C ILE A 148 -10.68 -6.18 7.94
N TYR A 149 -10.44 -6.75 6.76
CA TYR A 149 -10.38 -5.98 5.50
C TYR A 149 -11.63 -5.15 5.26
N ARG A 150 -12.82 -5.71 5.50
CA ARG A 150 -14.08 -4.98 5.36
C ARG A 150 -14.24 -3.85 6.36
N GLN A 151 -13.88 -4.07 7.62
CA GLN A 151 -13.99 -3.04 8.66
C GLN A 151 -13.03 -1.87 8.43
N VAL A 152 -11.83 -2.13 7.90
CA VAL A 152 -10.85 -1.07 7.60
C VAL A 152 -11.00 -0.50 6.17
N GLY A 153 -11.91 -1.02 5.36
CA GLY A 153 -12.03 -0.63 3.95
C GLY A 153 -10.78 -0.93 3.12
N TYR A 154 -10.12 -2.05 3.38
CA TYR A 154 -8.95 -2.52 2.64
C TYR A 154 -9.37 -3.45 1.50
N ASP A 155 -8.93 -3.16 0.28
CA ASP A 155 -9.14 -4.01 -0.89
C ASP A 155 -7.88 -4.85 -1.16
N PRO A 156 -7.88 -6.15 -0.83
CA PRO A 156 -6.71 -7.01 -1.03
C PRO A 156 -6.44 -7.32 -2.50
N THR A 157 -7.39 -7.05 -3.41
CA THR A 157 -7.18 -7.21 -4.86
C THR A 157 -6.41 -6.03 -5.45
N GLY A 158 -6.48 -4.88 -4.78
CA GLY A 158 -6.02 -3.60 -5.29
C GLY A 158 -6.71 -3.23 -6.60
N ASN A 159 -7.96 -3.63 -6.81
CA ASN A 159 -8.78 -3.16 -7.93
C ASN A 159 -8.94 -1.64 -7.87
N ASP A 160 -8.94 -1.08 -6.66
CA ASP A 160 -9.09 0.35 -6.44
C ASP A 160 -7.79 1.18 -6.55
N ARG A 161 -6.66 0.55 -6.94
CA ARG A 161 -5.35 1.25 -7.03
C ARG A 161 -5.32 2.44 -7.99
N PHE A 162 -6.30 2.52 -8.89
CA PHE A 162 -6.44 3.59 -9.87
C PHE A 162 -7.42 4.69 -9.43
N ALA A 163 -8.20 4.51 -8.35
CA ALA A 163 -9.30 5.43 -8.01
C ALA A 163 -8.85 6.89 -7.91
N LYS A 164 -7.81 7.17 -7.11
CA LYS A 164 -7.32 8.54 -6.92
C LYS A 164 -6.84 9.19 -8.22
N TRP A 165 -6.23 8.41 -9.10
CA TRP A 165 -5.84 8.92 -10.42
C TRP A 165 -7.04 9.11 -11.35
N HIS A 166 -8.01 8.18 -11.33
CA HIS A 166 -9.25 8.29 -12.11
C HIS A 166 -10.12 9.47 -11.68
N GLU A 167 -10.22 9.78 -10.38
CA GLU A 167 -10.89 10.98 -9.86
C GLU A 167 -10.31 12.25 -10.50
N ARG A 168 -8.98 12.33 -10.62
CA ARG A 168 -8.32 13.46 -11.29
C ARG A 168 -8.61 13.51 -12.79
N ILE A 169 -8.70 12.35 -13.46
CA ILE A 169 -9.08 12.29 -14.89
C ILE A 169 -10.52 12.78 -15.06
N GLU A 170 -11.45 12.30 -14.25
CA GLU A 170 -12.86 12.69 -14.30
C GLU A 170 -13.03 14.21 -14.19
N LEU A 171 -12.31 14.84 -13.26
CA LEU A 171 -12.33 16.29 -13.09
C LEU A 171 -11.70 17.09 -14.25
N ASN A 172 -10.84 16.46 -15.07
CA ASN A 172 -10.00 17.19 -16.03
C ASN A 172 -10.04 16.68 -17.48
N HIS A 173 -10.88 15.69 -17.80
CA HIS A 173 -10.90 15.02 -19.10
C HIS A 173 -11.19 15.94 -20.29
N GLN A 174 -11.81 17.11 -20.07
CA GLN A 174 -12.14 18.09 -21.11
C GLN A 174 -11.36 19.42 -21.02
N SER A 175 -10.35 19.51 -20.17
CA SER A 175 -9.89 20.83 -19.72
C SER A 175 -8.93 21.54 -20.69
N ALA A 176 -8.25 20.85 -21.60
CA ALA A 176 -7.41 21.51 -22.60
C ALA A 176 -8.26 22.03 -23.78
N PRO A 177 -8.10 23.30 -24.20
CA PRO A 177 -8.79 23.85 -25.37
C PRO A 177 -8.48 23.05 -26.65
N HIS A 178 -9.38 23.14 -27.63
CA HIS A 178 -9.14 22.56 -28.95
C HIS A 178 -7.84 23.11 -29.55
N GLY A 179 -7.03 22.22 -30.16
CA GLY A 179 -5.72 22.57 -30.71
C GLY A 179 -4.59 22.58 -29.68
N TYR A 180 -4.86 22.24 -28.41
CA TYR A 180 -3.87 22.19 -27.35
C TYR A 180 -3.89 20.84 -26.61
N PHE A 181 -2.75 20.43 -26.07
CA PHE A 181 -2.63 19.33 -25.11
C PHE A 181 -2.21 19.84 -23.73
N SER A 182 -2.48 19.05 -22.69
CA SER A 182 -2.00 19.30 -21.33
C SER A 182 -1.02 18.21 -20.89
N VAL A 183 -0.04 18.58 -20.07
CA VAL A 183 0.91 17.60 -19.50
C VAL A 183 0.19 16.58 -18.62
N PHE A 184 -0.87 17.00 -17.92
CA PHE A 184 -1.70 16.09 -17.11
C PHE A 184 -2.24 14.92 -17.96
N ASN A 185 -2.83 15.22 -19.12
CA ASN A 185 -3.37 14.17 -20.00
C ASN A 185 -2.26 13.31 -20.61
N GLU A 186 -1.12 13.90 -20.98
CA GLU A 186 -0.04 13.15 -21.63
C GLU A 186 0.87 12.37 -20.67
N ALA A 187 0.83 12.66 -19.36
CA ALA A 187 1.59 11.93 -18.35
C ALA A 187 0.99 10.56 -17.98
N HIS A 188 -0.17 10.19 -18.54
CA HIS A 188 -0.94 9.00 -18.18
C HIS A 188 -0.11 7.70 -18.21
N THR A 189 0.77 7.52 -19.20
CA THR A 189 1.57 6.29 -19.33
C THR A 189 2.55 6.14 -18.15
N VAL A 190 3.26 7.22 -17.79
CA VAL A 190 4.18 7.22 -16.65
C VAL A 190 3.43 6.95 -15.34
N ILE A 191 2.25 7.56 -15.15
CA ILE A 191 1.43 7.36 -13.96
C ILE A 191 0.93 5.90 -13.89
N TYR A 192 0.47 5.35 -15.00
CA TYR A 192 0.02 3.96 -15.07
C TYR A 192 1.15 2.99 -14.71
N GLU A 193 2.34 3.16 -15.29
CA GLU A 193 3.50 2.31 -14.98
C GLU A 193 3.91 2.39 -13.51
N LEU A 194 3.85 3.57 -12.90
CA LEU A 194 4.08 3.75 -11.47
C LEU A 194 3.09 2.95 -10.63
N ILE A 195 1.79 3.03 -10.94
CA ILE A 195 0.75 2.28 -10.24
C ILE A 195 0.96 0.77 -10.39
N MET A 196 1.32 0.32 -11.59
CA MET A 196 1.62 -1.09 -11.87
C MET A 196 2.88 -1.58 -11.14
N ALA A 197 3.86 -0.70 -10.96
CA ALA A 197 5.04 -0.97 -10.13
C ALA A 197 4.76 -0.92 -8.62
N GLY A 198 3.53 -0.58 -8.21
CA GLY A 198 3.08 -0.56 -6.81
C GLY A 198 3.16 0.81 -6.14
N ALA A 199 3.42 1.89 -6.88
CA ALA A 199 3.36 3.23 -6.33
C ALA A 199 1.91 3.61 -6.00
N GLU A 200 1.72 4.24 -4.84
CA GLU A 200 0.44 4.80 -4.44
C GLU A 200 0.33 6.25 -4.96
N ILE A 201 -0.47 6.45 -6.01
CA ILE A 201 -0.73 7.78 -6.57
C ILE A 201 -1.81 8.46 -5.73
N ASN A 202 -1.42 9.50 -5.00
CA ASN A 202 -2.27 10.24 -4.07
C ASN A 202 -1.82 11.71 -3.96
N GLU A 203 -2.32 12.45 -2.97
CA GLU A 203 -2.03 13.87 -2.77
C GLU A 203 -0.54 14.20 -2.51
N LYS A 204 0.26 13.19 -2.12
CA LYS A 204 1.70 13.31 -1.91
C LYS A 204 2.52 12.88 -3.13
N MET A 205 1.95 12.07 -4.03
CA MET A 205 2.62 11.57 -5.22
C MET A 205 1.87 12.00 -6.49
N VAL A 206 2.23 13.18 -6.99
CA VAL A 206 1.63 13.84 -8.16
C VAL A 206 2.69 14.04 -9.26
N PRO A 207 3.01 13.02 -10.09
CA PRO A 207 4.14 13.06 -11.04
C PRO A 207 3.97 14.11 -12.14
N ASP A 208 2.74 14.34 -12.60
CA ASP A 208 2.41 15.27 -13.67
C ASP A 208 2.76 16.72 -13.34
N ILE A 209 2.74 17.12 -12.06
CA ILE A 209 3.25 18.44 -11.63
C ILE A 209 4.75 18.54 -11.91
N SER A 210 5.52 17.51 -11.55
CA SER A 210 6.98 17.51 -11.76
C SER A 210 7.33 17.55 -13.24
N ILE A 211 6.64 16.74 -14.05
CA ILE A 211 6.79 16.74 -15.51
C ILE A 211 6.41 18.12 -16.07
N GLY A 212 5.29 18.69 -15.64
CA GLY A 212 4.79 19.98 -16.13
C GLY A 212 5.73 21.15 -15.84
N ILE A 213 6.32 21.19 -14.64
CA ILE A 213 7.33 22.19 -14.27
C ILE A 213 8.56 22.05 -15.16
N ALA A 214 9.07 20.83 -15.33
CA ALA A 214 10.26 20.57 -16.14
C ALA A 214 10.03 20.90 -17.63
N TRP A 215 8.87 20.55 -18.17
CA TRP A 215 8.49 20.85 -19.55
C TRP A 215 8.32 22.35 -19.77
N SER A 216 7.63 23.04 -18.86
CA SER A 216 7.45 24.50 -18.92
C SER A 216 8.77 25.26 -18.93
N LYS A 217 9.78 24.77 -18.20
CA LYS A 217 11.14 25.31 -18.22
C LYS A 217 11.83 25.02 -19.56
N TYR A 218 11.84 23.77 -20.01
CA TYR A 218 12.46 23.38 -21.28
C TYR A 218 11.86 24.16 -22.46
N TRP A 219 10.54 24.34 -22.46
CA TRP A 219 9.80 25.14 -23.44
C TRP A 219 10.34 26.56 -23.57
N ASN A 220 10.55 27.24 -22.43
CA ASN A 220 11.06 28.61 -22.39
C ASN A 220 12.53 28.67 -22.79
N ASP A 221 13.36 27.79 -22.24
CA ASP A 221 14.81 27.79 -22.46
C ASP A 221 15.17 27.54 -23.94
N ASN A 222 14.32 26.81 -24.68
CA ASN A 222 14.51 26.49 -26.09
C ASN A 222 13.65 27.33 -27.04
N GLY A 223 12.91 28.33 -26.52
CA GLY A 223 12.12 29.24 -27.35
C GLY A 223 11.07 28.54 -28.22
N LEU A 224 10.45 27.47 -27.71
CA LEU A 224 9.57 26.61 -28.51
C LEU A 224 8.30 27.30 -29.02
N ASP A 225 7.93 28.45 -28.42
CA ASP A 225 6.87 29.32 -28.93
C ASP A 225 7.08 29.71 -30.40
N ALA A 226 8.34 29.89 -30.83
CA ALA A 226 8.66 30.29 -32.20
C ALA A 226 8.41 29.16 -33.22
N ASN A 227 8.49 27.90 -32.78
CA ASN A 227 8.38 26.73 -33.65
C ASN A 227 6.95 26.19 -33.70
N TYR A 228 6.25 26.21 -32.57
CA TYR A 228 4.95 25.54 -32.42
C TYR A 228 3.79 26.50 -32.12
N GLY A 229 4.08 27.78 -31.90
CA GLY A 229 3.10 28.75 -31.43
C GLY A 229 3.07 28.87 -29.90
N LYS A 230 2.38 29.88 -29.39
CA LYS A 230 2.39 30.19 -27.95
C LYS A 230 1.61 29.15 -27.16
N ARG A 231 2.17 28.73 -26.02
CA ARG A 231 1.41 28.02 -24.98
C ARG A 231 0.31 28.91 -24.39
N ASP A 232 -0.75 28.29 -23.90
CA ASP A 232 -1.88 28.97 -23.25
C ASP A 232 -2.13 28.37 -21.86
N LYS A 233 -3.20 28.80 -21.19
CA LYS A 233 -3.59 28.39 -19.85
C LYS A 233 -5.01 27.86 -19.82
N PHE A 234 -5.26 26.93 -18.92
CA PHE A 234 -6.57 26.34 -18.73
C PHE A 234 -6.86 26.03 -17.25
N PRO A 235 -8.14 25.97 -16.84
CA PRO A 235 -8.52 25.61 -15.48
C PRO A 235 -8.33 24.10 -15.23
N HIS A 236 -7.63 23.75 -14.16
CA HIS A 236 -7.36 22.38 -13.73
C HIS A 236 -7.84 22.19 -12.29
N GLN A 237 -8.62 21.13 -12.05
CA GLN A 237 -9.22 20.87 -10.73
C GLN A 237 -8.52 19.71 -10.02
N TYR A 238 -8.47 19.78 -8.70
CA TYR A 238 -8.04 18.69 -7.83
C TYR A 238 -9.19 18.19 -6.95
N PRO A 239 -9.28 16.89 -6.62
CA PRO A 239 -10.23 16.37 -5.64
C PRO A 239 -10.09 17.05 -4.27
N ASP A 240 -11.17 17.11 -3.48
CA ASP A 240 -11.23 17.90 -2.24
C ASP A 240 -10.14 17.54 -1.20
N ASP A 241 -9.69 16.29 -1.19
CA ASP A 241 -8.66 15.80 -0.27
C ASP A 241 -7.23 16.21 -0.66
N HIS A 242 -7.03 16.77 -1.86
CA HIS A 242 -5.73 17.29 -2.28
C HIS A 242 -5.51 18.71 -1.73
N PRO A 243 -4.33 19.05 -1.20
CA PRO A 243 -4.04 20.41 -0.72
C PRO A 243 -4.32 21.53 -1.74
N GLN A 244 -4.16 21.23 -3.03
CA GLN A 244 -4.38 22.13 -4.17
C GLN A 244 -5.86 22.49 -4.36
N SER A 245 -6.79 21.67 -3.86
CA SER A 245 -8.23 21.86 -4.00
C SER A 245 -8.74 23.16 -3.37
N LYS A 246 -8.06 23.62 -2.31
CA LYS A 246 -8.37 24.85 -1.56
C LYS A 246 -8.40 26.11 -2.43
N SER A 247 -7.73 26.07 -3.58
CA SER A 247 -7.66 27.16 -4.55
C SER A 247 -8.09 26.72 -5.94
N ASN A 248 -8.98 25.73 -6.04
CA ASN A 248 -9.56 25.32 -7.32
C ASN A 248 -10.36 26.48 -7.98
N PRO A 249 -10.33 26.59 -9.32
CA PRO A 249 -9.44 25.85 -10.22
C PRO A 249 -7.99 26.36 -10.13
N GLN A 250 -7.04 25.42 -10.16
CA GLN A 250 -5.65 25.75 -10.45
C GLN A 250 -5.51 26.17 -11.92
N ILE A 251 -4.52 26.99 -12.23
CA ILE A 251 -4.26 27.41 -13.61
C ILE A 251 -3.03 26.68 -14.13
N ALA A 252 -3.24 25.77 -15.09
CA ALA A 252 -2.19 24.96 -15.71
C ALA A 252 -1.87 25.44 -17.13
N ASN A 253 -0.66 25.14 -17.62
CA ASN A 253 -0.30 25.40 -19.01
C ASN A 253 -0.87 24.31 -19.93
N CYS A 254 -1.35 24.71 -21.10
CA CYS A 254 -1.57 23.84 -22.24
C CYS A 254 -0.69 24.30 -23.42
N TYR A 255 -0.35 23.38 -24.30
CA TYR A 255 0.64 23.58 -25.36
C TYR A 255 0.02 23.24 -26.72
N PRO A 256 0.40 23.92 -27.81
CA PRO A 256 -0.10 23.59 -29.15
C PRO A 256 0.07 22.11 -29.48
N ILE A 257 -0.96 21.50 -30.07
CA ILE A 257 -1.01 20.05 -30.34
C ILE A 257 0.13 19.62 -31.28
N GLU A 258 0.62 20.51 -32.13
CA GLU A 258 1.75 20.32 -33.03
C GLU A 258 3.06 20.03 -32.28
N ALA A 259 3.20 20.50 -31.04
CA ALA A 259 4.37 20.24 -30.21
C ALA A 259 4.33 18.87 -29.51
N LEU A 260 3.25 18.08 -29.64
CA LEU A 260 3.07 16.85 -28.88
C LEU A 260 4.17 15.81 -29.14
N GLY A 261 4.63 15.69 -30.38
CA GLY A 261 5.74 14.81 -30.73
C GLY A 261 7.04 15.20 -30.03
N ALA A 262 7.35 16.49 -29.99
CA ALA A 262 8.52 17.02 -29.30
C ALA A 262 8.43 16.81 -27.79
N TYR A 263 7.24 17.00 -27.20
CA TYR A 263 7.02 16.71 -25.80
C TYR A 263 7.27 15.24 -25.46
N ARG A 264 6.76 14.30 -26.27
CA ARG A 264 6.95 12.85 -26.02
C ARG A 264 8.41 12.43 -26.10
N LEU A 265 9.14 12.95 -27.10
CA LEU A 265 10.58 12.69 -27.21
C LEU A 265 11.34 13.25 -26.00
N TRP A 266 11.04 14.50 -25.64
CA TRP A 266 11.62 15.13 -24.44
C TRP A 266 11.28 14.36 -23.15
N LEU A 267 10.03 13.91 -22.99
CA LEU A 267 9.61 13.17 -21.79
C LEU A 267 10.47 11.92 -21.61
N GLN A 268 10.72 11.19 -22.70
CA GLN A 268 11.57 10.01 -22.70
C GLN A 268 13.03 10.37 -22.42
N GLU A 269 13.65 11.16 -23.29
CA GLU A 269 15.11 11.35 -23.30
C GLU A 269 15.59 12.23 -22.15
N GLU A 270 14.85 13.30 -21.85
CA GLU A 270 15.30 14.34 -20.93
C GLU A 270 14.73 14.17 -19.52
N TYR A 271 13.48 13.73 -19.40
CA TYR A 271 12.84 13.59 -18.10
C TYR A 271 13.05 12.20 -17.50
N ILE A 272 12.71 11.13 -18.23
CA ILE A 272 12.85 9.74 -17.77
C ILE A 272 14.32 9.34 -17.76
N GLU A 273 14.96 9.27 -18.94
CA GLU A 273 16.35 8.80 -19.10
C GLU A 273 17.38 9.82 -18.59
N GLY A 274 17.09 11.12 -18.73
CA GLY A 274 17.95 12.22 -18.28
C GLY A 274 18.00 12.42 -16.75
N GLY A 275 17.40 11.51 -15.96
CA GLY A 275 17.54 11.44 -14.51
C GLY A 275 16.65 12.39 -13.70
N LYS A 276 15.82 13.23 -14.33
CA LYS A 276 14.85 14.08 -13.62
C LYS A 276 13.80 13.22 -12.89
N PHE A 277 13.34 12.16 -13.55
CA PHE A 277 12.40 11.19 -12.96
C PHE A 277 13.02 10.43 -11.79
N ALA A 278 14.24 9.92 -11.95
CA ALA A 278 14.96 9.26 -10.86
C ALA A 278 15.13 10.18 -9.63
N ASN A 279 15.44 11.46 -9.85
CA ASN A 279 15.51 12.45 -8.78
C ASN A 279 14.14 12.70 -8.13
N TYR A 280 13.07 12.78 -8.90
CA TYR A 280 11.71 12.85 -8.38
C TYR A 280 11.41 11.64 -7.47
N LEU A 281 11.65 10.41 -7.94
CA LEU A 281 11.42 9.20 -7.15
C LEU A 281 12.23 9.18 -5.85
N LYS A 282 13.49 9.64 -5.86
CA LYS A 282 14.31 9.76 -4.65
C LYS A 282 13.74 10.72 -3.61
N THR A 283 12.97 11.73 -4.02
CA THR A 283 12.26 12.59 -3.05
C THR A 283 11.07 11.87 -2.42
N LYS A 284 10.47 10.91 -3.13
CA LYS A 284 9.29 10.16 -2.73
C LYS A 284 9.60 8.84 -2.01
N THR A 285 10.83 8.33 -2.09
CA THR A 285 11.26 7.17 -1.28
C THR A 285 11.24 7.47 0.22
N LYS A 286 11.38 8.73 0.62
CA LYS A 286 11.18 9.17 2.00
C LYS A 286 9.71 9.10 2.44
N ASP A 287 8.78 9.05 1.49
CA ASP A 287 7.33 9.03 1.71
C ASP A 287 6.74 7.61 1.60
N GLY A 288 7.56 6.56 1.48
CA GLY A 288 7.11 5.17 1.53
C GLY A 288 7.01 4.44 0.19
N LEU A 289 7.68 4.92 -0.88
CA LEU A 289 7.71 4.21 -2.16
C LEU A 289 8.26 2.77 -2.05
N PRO A 290 7.60 1.76 -2.65
CA PRO A 290 8.07 0.39 -2.59
C PRO A 290 9.34 0.15 -3.44
N PRO A 291 10.17 -0.84 -3.07
CA PRO A 291 11.40 -1.17 -3.77
C PRO A 291 11.27 -1.40 -5.28
N SER A 292 10.15 -1.97 -5.72
CA SER A 292 9.82 -2.23 -7.12
C SER A 292 9.75 -0.97 -7.98
N VAL A 293 9.48 0.20 -7.38
CA VAL A 293 9.32 1.47 -8.10
C VAL A 293 10.66 2.18 -8.31
N TRP A 294 11.59 2.13 -7.36
CA TRP A 294 12.89 2.82 -7.50
C TRP A 294 13.93 2.01 -8.27
N SER A 295 13.70 0.70 -8.43
CA SER A 295 14.58 -0.23 -9.16
C SER A 295 14.30 -0.27 -10.67
N ALA A 296 13.31 0.50 -11.15
CA ALA A 296 13.03 0.61 -12.58
C ALA A 296 14.21 1.33 -13.27
N PRO A 297 14.70 0.80 -14.41
CA PRO A 297 15.85 1.34 -15.12
C PRO A 297 15.64 2.79 -15.58
#